data_AF-A0ABC8J8H5-F1
#
_entry.id   AF-A0ABC8J8H5-F1
#
_cell.length_a   1.000
_cell.length_b   1.000
_cell.length_c   1.000
_cell.angle_alpha   90.00
_cell.angle_beta   90.00
_cell.angle_gamma   90.00
#
_symmetry.space_group_name_H-M   'P 1'
#
loop_
_entity.id
_entity.type
_entity.pdbx_description
1 polymer ?
#
loop_
_entity_poly.entity_id
_entity_poly.type
_entity_poly.pdbx_seq_one_letter_code
_entity_poly.pdbx_strand_id
1 'polypeptide(L)'
;MATSKLQALWNHPAGPKTIHFWAPTFKWGISIANIADFAKPTDKISYPQQFAVACTGVIWSRYSMVITPKNWNLFSVNVAMAGTGIYQLARKIKNDFASEEEPIIAKE
;
A
#
# COMPACT_ATOMS: atom_id res chain seq x y z
N MET A 1 14.81 -22.67 -24.83
CA MET A 1 13.69 -21.72 -24.98
C MET A 1 13.51 -20.78 -23.77
N ALA A 2 14.59 -20.25 -23.16
CA ALA A 2 14.50 -19.28 -22.07
C ALA A 2 14.36 -17.81 -22.54
N THR A 3 14.65 -17.56 -23.83
CA THR A 3 14.50 -16.26 -24.51
C THR A 3 13.06 -15.79 -24.68
N SER A 4 12.06 -16.66 -24.50
CA SER A 4 10.64 -16.34 -24.75
C SER A 4 9.99 -15.46 -23.67
N LYS A 5 10.24 -15.71 -22.38
CA LYS A 5 9.55 -14.99 -21.28
C LYS A 5 10.08 -13.59 -21.03
N LEU A 6 11.40 -13.41 -21.07
CA LEU A 6 12.03 -12.08 -20.96
C LEU A 6 11.65 -11.19 -22.16
N GLN A 7 11.63 -11.75 -23.36
CA GLN A 7 11.21 -11.02 -24.55
C GLN A 7 9.71 -10.69 -24.54
N ALA A 8 8.88 -11.59 -24.00
CA ALA A 8 7.45 -11.31 -23.78
C ALA A 8 7.23 -10.19 -22.75
N LEU A 9 8.00 -10.15 -21.66
CA LEU A 9 7.93 -9.08 -20.67
C LEU A 9 8.42 -7.74 -21.24
N TRP A 10 9.50 -7.76 -22.04
CA TRP A 10 10.10 -6.59 -22.68
C TRP A 10 9.19 -5.96 -23.74
N ASN A 11 8.41 -6.77 -24.44
CA ASN A 11 7.47 -6.33 -25.48
C ASN A 11 6.03 -6.21 -24.98
N HIS A 12 5.78 -6.41 -23.68
CA HIS A 12 4.44 -6.25 -23.13
C HIS A 12 3.94 -4.79 -23.31
N PRO A 13 2.68 -4.56 -23.69
CA PRO A 13 2.11 -3.22 -23.86
C PRO A 13 2.09 -2.37 -22.58
N ALA A 14 2.17 -3.01 -21.40
CA ALA A 14 2.42 -2.36 -20.12
C ALA A 14 3.81 -2.72 -19.54
N GLY A 15 4.76 -3.05 -20.41
CA GLY A 15 6.11 -3.48 -20.06
C GLY A 15 7.09 -2.33 -19.87
N PRO A 16 8.37 -2.63 -19.60
CA PRO A 16 9.40 -1.67 -19.20
C PRO A 16 9.68 -0.53 -20.20
N LYS A 17 9.25 -0.68 -21.45
CA LYS A 17 9.35 0.36 -22.49
C LYS A 17 8.31 1.48 -22.35
N THR A 18 7.35 1.34 -21.44
CA THR A 18 6.17 2.22 -21.38
C THR A 18 6.04 2.91 -20.03
N ILE A 19 5.37 4.05 -20.01
CA ILE A 19 5.03 4.77 -18.77
C ILE A 19 4.16 3.91 -17.84
N HIS A 20 3.37 2.98 -18.39
CA HIS A 20 2.54 2.06 -17.63
C HIS A 20 3.35 1.14 -16.72
N PHE A 21 4.63 0.90 -16.98
CA PHE A 21 5.50 0.19 -16.05
C PHE A 21 6.11 1.13 -15.01
N TRP A 22 6.69 2.24 -15.45
CA TRP A 22 7.45 3.14 -14.58
C TRP A 22 6.59 3.93 -13.60
N ALA A 23 5.41 4.39 -13.99
CA ALA A 23 4.53 5.14 -13.09
C ALA A 23 4.11 4.31 -11.86
N PRO A 24 3.63 3.05 -12.00
CA PRO A 24 3.44 2.16 -10.86
C PRO A 24 4.72 1.86 -10.08
N THR A 25 5.86 1.69 -10.76
CA THR A 25 7.16 1.48 -10.10
C THR A 25 7.53 2.63 -9.16
N PHE A 26 7.37 3.89 -9.57
CA PHE A 26 7.61 5.02 -8.68
C PHE A 26 6.58 5.13 -7.55
N LYS A 27 5.33 4.73 -7.82
CA LYS A 27 4.28 4.72 -6.80
C LYS A 27 4.61 3.81 -5.60
N TRP A 28 5.47 2.79 -5.78
CA TRP A 28 5.94 1.95 -4.66
C TRP A 28 6.65 2.74 -3.56
N GLY A 29 7.20 3.92 -3.87
CA GLY A 29 7.78 4.81 -2.86
C GLY A 29 6.80 5.15 -1.73
N ILE A 30 5.50 5.27 -2.03
CA ILE A 30 4.46 5.52 -1.01
C ILE A 30 4.37 4.33 -0.03
N SER A 31 4.34 3.10 -0.55
CA SER A 31 4.24 1.90 0.28
C SER A 31 5.52 1.68 1.09
N ILE A 32 6.69 1.94 0.50
CA ILE A 32 7.98 1.84 1.20
C ILE A 32 8.07 2.86 2.34
N ALA A 33 7.67 4.11 2.10
CA ALA A 33 7.62 5.13 3.15
C ALA A 33 6.64 4.74 4.27
N ASN A 34 5.48 4.19 3.90
CA ASN A 34 4.50 3.70 4.86
C ASN A 34 5.06 2.55 5.71
N ILE A 35 5.83 1.62 5.13
CA ILE A 35 6.51 0.55 5.87
C ILE A 35 7.60 1.11 6.79
N ALA A 36 8.40 2.06 6.33
CA ALA A 36 9.41 2.71 7.17
C ALA A 36 8.78 3.41 8.39
N ASP A 37 7.56 3.94 8.24
CA ASP A 37 6.79 4.55 9.31
C ASP A 37 6.29 3.54 10.37
N PHE A 38 6.37 2.23 10.13
CA PHE A 38 5.96 1.23 11.12
C PHE A 38 6.81 1.27 12.39
N ALA A 39 8.06 1.74 12.29
CA ALA A 39 8.96 1.93 13.43
C ALA A 39 8.67 3.22 14.24
N LYS A 40 7.86 4.14 13.72
CA LYS A 40 7.51 5.38 14.43
C LYS A 40 6.51 5.09 15.57
N PRO A 41 6.37 5.95 16.58
CA PRO A 41 5.28 5.87 17.56
C PRO A 41 3.91 6.04 16.90
N THR A 42 2.87 5.35 17.40
CA THR A 42 1.50 5.42 16.87
C THR A 42 0.83 6.78 17.05
N ASP A 43 1.29 7.56 18.02
CA ASP A 43 0.71 8.88 18.33
C ASP A 43 0.99 9.89 17.23
N LYS A 44 2.08 9.66 16.47
CA LYS A 44 2.47 10.50 15.33
C LYS A 44 1.81 10.07 14.01
N ILE A 45 1.04 8.98 14.02
CA ILE A 45 0.33 8.50 12.82
C ILE A 45 -1.03 9.18 12.72
N SER A 46 -1.31 9.74 11.54
CA SER A 46 -2.59 10.38 11.23
C SER A 46 -3.65 9.36 10.78
N TYR A 47 -4.78 9.31 11.49
CA TYR A 47 -5.93 8.48 11.14
C TYR A 47 -6.50 8.80 9.75
N PRO A 48 -6.85 10.06 9.42
CA PRO A 48 -7.39 10.40 8.10
C PRO A 48 -6.44 10.02 6.95
N GLN A 49 -5.13 10.17 7.17
CA GLN A 49 -4.14 9.83 6.15
C GLN A 49 -4.09 8.32 5.91
N GLN A 50 -3.96 7.50 6.96
CA GLN A 50 -3.87 6.04 6.78
C GLN A 50 -5.20 5.46 6.28
N PHE A 51 -6.33 6.04 6.67
CA PHE A 51 -7.64 5.71 6.11
C PHE A 51 -7.73 6.03 4.62
N ALA A 52 -7.32 7.22 4.19
CA ALA A 52 -7.29 7.58 2.78
C ALA A 52 -6.36 6.64 1.98
N VAL A 53 -5.18 6.33 2.50
CA VAL A 53 -4.22 5.40 1.88
C VAL A 53 -4.83 3.99 1.73
N ALA A 54 -5.48 3.49 2.78
CA ALA A 54 -6.16 2.20 2.76
C ALA A 54 -7.30 2.15 1.74
N CYS A 55 -8.25 3.09 1.83
CA CYS A 55 -9.42 3.14 0.96
C CYS A 55 -9.05 3.34 -0.51
N THR A 56 -8.15 4.28 -0.80
CA THR A 56 -7.70 4.51 -2.17
C THR A 56 -6.96 3.28 -2.71
N GLY A 57 -6.14 2.61 -1.91
CA GLY A 57 -5.48 1.35 -2.28
C GLY A 57 -6.48 0.28 -2.70
N VAL A 58 -7.57 0.07 -1.94
CA VAL A 58 -8.61 -0.92 -2.28
C VAL A 58 -9.33 -0.56 -3.57
N ILE A 59 -9.78 0.70 -3.70
CA ILE A 59 -10.51 1.18 -4.88
C ILE A 59 -9.67 1.01 -6.15
N TRP A 60 -8.42 1.47 -6.12
CA TRP A 60 -7.54 1.40 -7.28
C TRP A 60 -7.05 -0.02 -7.58
N SER A 61 -6.99 -0.90 -6.58
CA SER A 61 -6.74 -2.34 -6.81
C SER A 61 -7.83 -2.92 -7.69
N ARG A 62 -9.11 -2.63 -7.41
CA ARG A 62 -10.22 -3.10 -8.26
C ARG A 62 -10.14 -2.51 -9.67
N TYR A 63 -9.94 -1.20 -9.80
CA TYR A 63 -9.87 -0.56 -11.12
C TYR A 63 -8.73 -1.09 -11.99
N SER A 64 -7.57 -1.41 -11.39
CA SER A 64 -6.42 -1.94 -12.14
C SER A 64 -6.68 -3.27 -12.85
N MET A 65 -7.62 -4.09 -12.35
CA MET A 65 -7.98 -5.38 -12.94
C MET A 65 -8.97 -5.25 -14.12
N VAL A 66 -9.64 -4.11 -14.25
CA VAL A 66 -10.58 -3.82 -15.34
C VAL A 66 -9.85 -3.26 -16.57
N ILE A 67 -8.67 -2.65 -16.37
CA ILE A 67 -7.85 -2.10 -17.45
C ILE A 67 -7.31 -3.23 -18.33
N THR A 68 -7.48 -3.08 -19.65
CA THR A 68 -6.94 -3.99 -20.67
C THR A 68 -5.89 -3.23 -21.50
N PRO A 69 -4.68 -3.76 -21.67
CA PRO A 69 -4.15 -5.00 -21.10
C PRO A 69 -3.86 -4.89 -19.59
N LYS A 70 -3.97 -6.02 -18.87
CA LYS A 70 -3.81 -6.06 -17.41
C LYS A 70 -2.40 -5.65 -16.98
N ASN A 71 -2.33 -4.73 -16.03
CA ASN A 71 -1.06 -4.29 -15.44
C ASN A 71 -0.94 -4.77 -14.00
N TRP A 72 -0.23 -5.89 -13.82
CA TRP A 72 -0.02 -6.50 -12.51
C TRP A 72 0.81 -5.64 -11.56
N ASN A 73 1.72 -4.80 -12.06
CA ASN A 73 2.48 -3.87 -11.21
C ASN A 73 1.55 -2.81 -10.61
N LEU A 74 0.67 -2.23 -11.44
CA LEU A 74 -0.36 -1.30 -10.97
C LEU A 74 -1.32 -1.93 -9.96
N PHE A 75 -1.69 -3.19 -10.15
CA PHE A 75 -2.49 -3.91 -9.15
C PHE A 75 -1.72 -4.08 -7.84
N SER A 76 -0.51 -4.65 -7.90
CA SER A 76 0.29 -4.96 -6.72
C SER A 76 0.62 -3.74 -5.86
N VAL A 77 0.95 -2.60 -6.48
CA VAL A 77 1.27 -1.38 -5.73
C VAL A 77 0.06 -0.84 -4.96
N ASN A 78 -1.15 -0.94 -5.51
CA ASN A 78 -2.37 -0.50 -4.83
C ASN A 78 -2.78 -1.46 -3.71
N VAL A 79 -2.55 -2.76 -3.88
CA VAL A 79 -2.78 -3.76 -2.83
C VAL A 79 -1.79 -3.55 -1.68
N ALA A 80 -0.51 -3.32 -1.97
CA ALA A 80 0.48 -3.01 -0.95
C ALA A 80 0.15 -1.72 -0.19
N MET A 81 -0.29 -0.69 -0.90
CA MET A 81 -0.74 0.57 -0.30
C MET A 81 -1.95 0.36 0.62
N ALA A 82 -2.93 -0.46 0.20
CA ALA A 82 -4.06 -0.84 1.06
C ALA A 82 -3.61 -1.59 2.32
N GLY A 83 -2.77 -2.62 2.16
CA GLY A 83 -2.31 -3.46 3.26
C GLY A 83 -1.48 -2.69 4.29
N THR A 84 -0.57 -1.84 3.82
CA THR A 84 0.28 -1.01 4.70
C THR A 84 -0.56 0.02 5.48
N GLY A 85 -1.52 0.68 4.83
CA GLY A 85 -2.45 1.59 5.49
C GLY A 85 -3.34 0.91 6.53
N ILE A 86 -3.91 -0.26 6.20
CA ILE A 86 -4.70 -1.06 7.15
C ILE A 86 -3.87 -1.47 8.36
N TYR A 87 -2.62 -1.91 8.15
CA TYR A 87 -1.72 -2.25 9.25
C TYR A 87 -1.45 -1.06 10.17
N GLN A 88 -1.17 0.13 9.62
CA GLN A 88 -0.96 1.34 10.42
C GLN A 88 -2.21 1.75 11.22
N LEU A 89 -3.40 1.60 10.63
CA LEU A 89 -4.66 1.85 11.35
C LEU A 89 -4.84 0.85 12.49
N ALA A 90 -4.65 -0.45 12.22
CA ALA A 90 -4.83 -1.51 13.21
C ALA A 90 -3.91 -1.31 14.43
N ARG A 91 -2.63 -0.99 14.21
CA ARG A 91 -1.70 -0.71 15.32
C ARG A 91 -2.07 0.55 16.10
N LYS A 92 -2.57 1.60 15.42
CA LYS A 92 -2.95 2.84 16.09
C LYS A 92 -4.18 2.63 16.96
N ILE A 93 -5.19 1.96 16.42
CA ILE A 93 -6.41 1.58 17.15
C ILE A 93 -6.05 0.74 18.39
N LYS A 94 -5.20 -0.29 18.22
CA LYS A 94 -4.75 -1.11 19.35
C LYS A 94 -4.07 -0.30 20.45
N ASN A 95 -3.19 0.63 20.06
CA ASN A 95 -2.46 1.44 21.03
C ASN A 95 -3.36 2.47 21.73
N ASP A 96 -4.33 3.05 21.02
CA ASP A 96 -5.28 4.00 21.61
C ASP A 96 -6.17 3.29 22.65
N PHE A 97 -6.67 2.07 22.36
CA PHE A 97 -7.43 1.28 23.34
C PHE A 97 -6.61 0.85 24.56
N ALA A 98 -5.35 0.44 24.37
CA ALA A 98 -4.48 0.11 25.50
C ALA A 98 -4.16 1.34 26.37
N SER A 99 -4.05 2.51 25.74
CA SER A 99 -3.83 3.78 26.44
C SER A 99 -5.07 4.26 27.21
N GLU A 100 -6.26 3.79 26.86
CA GLU A 100 -7.50 4.07 27.61
C GLU A 100 -7.60 3.22 28.89
N GLU A 101 -6.99 2.03 28.95
CA GLU A 101 -7.02 1.16 30.14
C GLU A 101 -6.13 1.67 31.29
N GLU A 102 -4.92 2.18 31.00
CA GLU A 102 -4.01 2.72 32.03
C GLU A 102 -4.58 3.86 32.90
N PRO A 103 -5.25 4.90 32.35
CA PRO A 103 -5.79 6.00 33.16
C PRO A 103 -7.04 5.62 33.96
N ILE A 104 -7.69 4.50 33.65
CA ILE A 104 -8.85 3.99 34.39
C ILE A 104 -8.36 3.22 35.62
N ILE A 105 -7.36 2.35 35.46
CA ILE A 105 -6.79 1.55 36.55
C ILE A 105 -6.01 2.44 37.54
N ALA A 106 -5.33 3.49 37.08
CA ALA A 106 -4.61 4.41 37.96
C ALA A 106 -5.52 5.33 38.80
N LYS A 107 -6.84 5.29 38.59
CA LYS A 107 -7.84 6.08 39.32
C LYS A 107 -8.72 5.25 40.27
N GLU A 108 -8.57 3.92 40.30
CA GLU A 108 -9.11 3.03 41.33
C GLU A 108 -8.10 2.82 42.48
#